data_AF-A0A3B8YZT6-F1
#
_entry.id   AF-A0A3B8YZT6-F1
#
_cell.length_a   1.000
_cell.length_b   1.000
_cell.length_c   1.000
_cell.angle_alpha   90.00
_cell.angle_beta   90.00
_cell.angle_gamma   90.00
#
_symmetry.space_group_name_H-M   'P 1'
#
loop_
_entity.id
_entity.type
_entity.pdbx_description
1 polymer ?
#
loop_
_entity_poly.entity_id
_entity_poly.type
_entity_poly.pdbx_seq_one_letter_code
_entity_poly.pdbx_strand_id
1 'polypeptide(L)'
;MANGQDAAGLWGHQMRSSLTGRAHGYGVMNQPTMPILISLVLAKKCGVDSPRITEAVERTTNHYIRTYLHKGAIGYGNGGPNSKGYNNNGSSASLAIALAAAGHVEGARFFSRMAMAGYNGLETGHATHFFNLMWTGLGANIAGPEAMAAYFKKTSWIIPLKNNWQGGYVYEMTKGEGLGNTGAYLLNLCTGRRKIHTTCKGVDPAVTLNKKEIDETLGVHKYLNELIPMGIEELLAVSETHWSPKVRRSAVWKLLKFKRTEIEAVVRKRMAKQKNANSLIGVTRLWDSSPKIFDEVATILRDKNADLDTRVAAAGVLGGAAWSRYVEPEENFGKKDFYEGGELHKPALKYWPDLVQVIADEEENDPFGKLDRAAGGALAALGNPYTQKLITDKPLFYKAVNKMLADKHSAGNRTSGMALIAANMPLEDFHYVADMVVHATRGTDPSYTVYRGGSATTENGVGLLKRLNIQEAVEILIDSFPTATRGKERARRIALLESFGANAKPYLPRLKAALEKYLNPDPETEKSAGFTKDVPLHKHIIEELIQTIEKAKAPPKKMISLEEAIAAGKK
;
A
#
# COMPACT_ATOMS: atom_id res chain seq x y z
N MET A 1 3.68 17.35 -17.45
CA MET A 1 3.71 16.01 -16.81
C MET A 1 4.51 16.02 -15.50
N ALA A 2 5.80 16.42 -15.50
CA ALA A 2 6.62 16.46 -14.28
C ALA A 2 5.97 17.21 -13.09
N ASN A 3 5.38 18.40 -13.32
CA ASN A 3 4.67 19.15 -12.26
C ASN A 3 3.43 18.46 -11.67
N GLY A 4 2.89 17.49 -12.39
CA GLY A 4 1.68 16.77 -11.98
C GLY A 4 1.96 15.53 -11.12
N GLN A 5 3.24 15.25 -10.84
CA GLN A 5 3.68 14.13 -10.01
C GLN A 5 3.39 14.41 -8.54
N ASP A 6 2.88 13.42 -7.82
CA ASP A 6 2.64 13.53 -6.38
C ASP A 6 3.90 13.31 -5.53
N ALA A 7 3.75 13.33 -4.20
CA ALA A 7 4.83 13.08 -3.26
C ALA A 7 5.42 11.66 -3.33
N ALA A 8 4.64 10.65 -3.76
CA ALA A 8 5.16 9.31 -3.99
C ALA A 8 6.07 9.21 -5.22
N GLY A 9 6.01 10.22 -6.10
CA GLY A 9 6.67 10.18 -7.40
C GLY A 9 5.81 9.56 -8.50
N LEU A 10 4.49 9.51 -8.32
CA LEU A 10 3.59 8.79 -9.23
C LEU A 10 2.45 9.71 -9.72
N TRP A 11 1.67 9.21 -10.68
CA TRP A 11 0.53 9.91 -11.28
C TRP A 11 -0.76 9.11 -11.12
N GLY A 12 -1.90 9.80 -11.04
CA GLY A 12 -3.23 9.20 -10.95
C GLY A 12 -4.05 9.36 -12.23
N HIS A 13 -5.37 9.27 -12.10
CA HIS A 13 -6.31 9.65 -13.17
C HIS A 13 -6.20 11.12 -13.58
N GLN A 14 -5.71 11.97 -12.67
CA GLN A 14 -5.44 13.38 -12.90
C GLN A 14 -4.07 13.72 -12.32
N MET A 15 -3.55 14.89 -12.71
CA MET A 15 -2.37 15.49 -12.07
C MET A 15 -2.64 15.76 -10.60
N ARG A 16 -1.59 15.89 -9.79
CA ARG A 16 -1.74 16.21 -8.36
C ARG A 16 -2.61 17.44 -8.11
N SER A 17 -3.37 17.39 -7.03
CA SER A 17 -4.16 18.49 -6.47
C SER A 17 -3.24 19.63 -6.06
N SER A 18 -3.57 20.85 -6.48
CA SER A 18 -2.88 22.06 -6.00
C SER A 18 -3.12 22.31 -4.51
N LEU A 19 -4.27 21.89 -3.98
CA LEU A 19 -4.63 22.05 -2.58
C LEU A 19 -3.90 21.06 -1.67
N THR A 20 -3.89 19.77 -2.05
CA THR A 20 -3.37 18.71 -1.17
C THR A 20 -2.05 18.11 -1.65
N GLY A 21 -1.50 18.53 -2.79
CA GLY A 21 -0.28 17.93 -3.36
C GLY A 21 -0.40 16.48 -3.84
N ARG A 22 -1.55 15.83 -3.63
CA ARG A 22 -1.81 14.40 -3.90
C ARG A 22 -2.59 14.18 -5.19
N ALA A 23 -2.42 13.02 -5.81
CA ALA A 23 -3.26 12.62 -6.94
C ALA A 23 -4.76 12.55 -6.56
N HIS A 24 -5.62 13.01 -7.46
CA HIS A 24 -7.08 13.06 -7.25
C HIS A 24 -7.74 11.67 -7.27
N GLY A 25 -9.00 11.61 -6.82
CA GLY A 25 -9.87 10.44 -6.97
C GLY A 25 -9.34 9.20 -6.25
N TYR A 26 -8.94 8.18 -7.02
CA TYR A 26 -8.33 6.95 -6.51
C TYR A 26 -6.81 7.04 -6.23
N GLY A 27 -6.28 8.27 -6.20
CA GLY A 27 -4.87 8.52 -5.92
C GLY A 27 -3.98 8.16 -7.08
N VAL A 28 -2.71 7.91 -6.77
CA VAL A 28 -1.75 7.46 -7.77
C VAL A 28 -2.12 6.08 -8.27
N MET A 29 -1.80 5.81 -9.52
CA MET A 29 -2.12 4.59 -10.20
C MET A 29 -0.95 4.17 -11.08
N ASN A 30 -0.61 2.89 -10.98
CA ASN A 30 0.55 2.38 -11.68
C ASN A 30 0.37 2.44 -13.20
N GLN A 31 -0.81 2.11 -13.74
CA GLN A 31 -1.02 2.15 -15.19
C GLN A 31 -0.87 3.54 -15.81
N PRO A 32 -1.53 4.62 -15.33
CA PRO A 32 -1.27 5.98 -15.82
C PRO A 32 0.17 6.46 -15.61
N THR A 33 0.84 6.00 -14.55
CA THR A 33 2.24 6.36 -14.28
C THR A 33 3.19 5.83 -15.35
N MET A 34 3.00 4.60 -15.84
CA MET A 34 3.92 3.97 -16.79
C MET A 34 4.12 4.73 -18.12
N PRO A 35 3.08 5.08 -18.90
CA PRO A 35 3.27 5.82 -20.14
C PRO A 35 3.81 7.24 -19.88
N ILE A 36 3.50 7.87 -18.75
CA ILE A 36 4.09 9.16 -18.37
C ILE A 36 5.58 9.01 -18.11
N LEU A 37 5.99 7.99 -17.33
CA LEU A 37 7.41 7.71 -17.08
C LEU A 37 8.17 7.44 -18.38
N ILE A 38 7.63 6.57 -19.25
CA ILE A 38 8.20 6.30 -20.57
C ILE A 38 8.35 7.61 -21.36
N SER A 39 7.31 8.44 -21.39
CA SER A 39 7.33 9.72 -22.12
C SER A 39 8.39 10.68 -21.59
N LEU A 40 8.55 10.79 -20.26
CA LEU A 40 9.58 11.64 -19.64
C LEU A 40 10.99 11.14 -19.95
N VAL A 41 11.22 9.83 -19.89
CA VAL A 41 12.51 9.23 -20.27
C VAL A 41 12.82 9.46 -21.75
N LEU A 42 11.83 9.28 -22.63
CA LEU A 42 12.01 9.53 -24.07
C LEU A 42 12.21 11.01 -24.39
N ALA A 43 11.53 11.92 -23.69
CA ALA A 43 11.75 13.36 -23.85
C ALA A 43 13.22 13.73 -23.57
N LYS A 44 13.84 13.17 -22.51
CA LYS A 44 15.26 13.35 -22.24
C LYS A 44 16.13 12.84 -23.39
N LYS A 45 15.82 11.65 -23.93
CA LYS A 45 16.55 11.10 -25.09
C LYS A 45 16.40 11.94 -26.36
N CYS A 46 15.31 12.68 -26.48
CA CYS A 46 15.09 13.64 -27.57
C CYS A 46 15.75 15.01 -27.32
N GLY A 47 16.53 15.17 -26.25
CA GLY A 47 17.26 16.41 -25.96
C GLY A 47 16.50 17.44 -25.12
N VAL A 48 15.36 17.08 -24.52
CA VAL A 48 14.67 17.97 -23.57
C VAL A 48 15.43 17.98 -22.25
N ASP A 49 16.19 19.05 -22.03
CA ASP A 49 16.97 19.25 -20.81
C ASP A 49 16.21 20.10 -19.78
N SER A 50 15.82 19.45 -18.67
CA SER A 50 15.15 20.12 -17.55
C SER A 50 15.40 19.33 -16.27
N PRO A 51 15.95 19.95 -15.21
CA PRO A 51 16.14 19.31 -13.91
C PRO A 51 14.85 18.69 -13.37
N ARG A 52 13.71 19.35 -13.62
CA ARG A 52 12.38 18.88 -13.20
C ARG A 52 11.97 17.55 -13.84
N ILE A 53 12.41 17.28 -15.07
CA ILE A 53 12.16 15.99 -15.73
C ILE A 53 13.09 14.94 -15.12
N THR A 54 14.37 15.28 -14.91
CA THR A 54 15.35 14.40 -14.26
C THR A 54 14.89 13.94 -12.88
N GLU A 55 14.55 14.88 -12.01
CA GLU A 55 14.05 14.59 -10.65
C GLU A 55 12.78 13.74 -10.66
N ALA A 56 11.86 14.01 -11.59
CA ALA A 56 10.62 13.24 -11.70
C ALA A 56 10.88 11.78 -12.13
N VAL A 57 11.78 11.57 -13.10
CA VAL A 57 12.20 10.23 -13.54
C VAL A 57 12.89 9.49 -12.40
N GLU A 58 13.84 10.14 -11.72
CA GLU A 58 14.57 9.55 -10.58
C GLU A 58 13.64 9.16 -9.44
N ARG A 59 12.73 10.05 -9.04
CA ARG A 59 11.77 9.76 -7.96
C ARG A 59 10.88 8.56 -8.29
N THR A 60 10.36 8.51 -9.52
CA THR A 60 9.52 7.39 -10.00
C THR A 60 10.32 6.09 -10.03
N THR A 61 11.55 6.15 -10.53
CA THR A 61 12.45 4.99 -10.66
C THR A 61 12.81 4.45 -9.29
N ASN A 62 13.29 5.30 -8.39
CA ASN A 62 13.64 4.96 -7.01
C ASN A 62 12.44 4.38 -6.26
N HIS A 63 11.25 4.93 -6.47
CA HIS A 63 10.02 4.38 -5.91
C HIS A 63 9.82 2.91 -6.32
N TYR A 64 9.88 2.62 -7.63
CA TYR A 64 9.64 1.26 -8.13
C TYR A 64 10.74 0.28 -7.76
N ILE A 65 12.00 0.69 -7.87
CA ILE A 65 13.15 -0.15 -7.55
C ILE A 65 13.13 -0.54 -6.07
N ARG A 66 13.05 0.44 -5.17
CA ARG A 66 13.05 0.19 -3.72
C ARG A 66 11.88 -0.71 -3.27
N THR A 67 10.70 -0.48 -3.86
CA THR A 67 9.45 -1.06 -3.37
C THR A 67 9.14 -2.43 -3.99
N TYR A 68 9.48 -2.64 -5.27
CA TYR A 68 9.01 -3.81 -6.03
C TYR A 68 10.11 -4.69 -6.62
N LEU A 69 11.32 -4.17 -6.86
CA LEU A 69 12.42 -4.97 -7.42
C LEU A 69 12.66 -6.21 -6.55
N HIS A 70 12.68 -7.38 -7.16
CA HIS A 70 12.77 -8.70 -6.51
C HIS A 70 11.65 -9.04 -5.54
N LYS A 71 10.64 -8.19 -5.32
CA LYS A 71 9.62 -8.39 -4.27
C LYS A 71 8.24 -8.74 -4.80
N GLY A 72 7.92 -8.38 -6.04
CA GLY A 72 6.65 -8.76 -6.67
C GLY A 72 6.25 -7.88 -7.85
N ALA A 73 5.09 -8.19 -8.41
CA ALA A 73 4.49 -7.38 -9.46
C ALA A 73 4.01 -6.04 -8.92
N ILE A 74 3.77 -5.10 -9.84
CA ILE A 74 3.25 -3.78 -9.50
C ILE A 74 1.76 -3.88 -9.19
N GLY A 75 1.39 -3.53 -7.96
CA GLY A 75 0.02 -3.58 -7.45
C GLY A 75 -0.87 -2.43 -7.94
N TYR A 76 -1.88 -2.08 -7.15
CA TYR A 76 -2.67 -0.86 -7.36
C TYR A 76 -2.20 0.23 -6.38
N GLY A 77 -2.07 1.46 -6.87
CA GLY A 77 -1.60 2.61 -6.10
C GLY A 77 -0.18 2.49 -5.56
N ASN A 78 0.13 3.30 -4.54
CA ASN A 78 1.42 3.33 -3.84
C ASN A 78 1.50 2.25 -2.73
N GLY A 79 0.96 1.06 -2.99
CA GLY A 79 0.95 -0.05 -2.04
C GLY A 79 2.23 -0.88 -2.09
N GLY A 80 2.36 -1.85 -1.19
CA GLY A 80 3.43 -2.84 -1.25
C GLY A 80 3.37 -3.74 -2.50
N PRO A 81 4.44 -4.54 -2.73
CA PRO A 81 4.54 -5.41 -3.90
C PRO A 81 3.48 -6.49 -3.94
N ASN A 82 2.90 -6.73 -5.13
CA ASN A 82 1.99 -7.84 -5.35
C ASN A 82 2.77 -9.13 -5.60
N SER A 83 3.11 -9.82 -4.51
CA SER A 83 3.76 -11.14 -4.55
C SER A 83 2.82 -12.29 -4.95
N LYS A 84 1.57 -12.04 -5.35
CA LYS A 84 0.66 -13.10 -5.87
C LYS A 84 0.59 -13.14 -7.39
N GLY A 85 1.04 -12.09 -8.06
CA GLY A 85 0.95 -11.92 -9.50
C GLY A 85 2.32 -11.70 -10.15
N TYR A 86 2.33 -11.78 -11.48
CA TYR A 86 3.51 -11.52 -12.31
C TYR A 86 3.39 -10.20 -13.06
N ASN A 87 2.24 -9.99 -13.67
CA ASN A 87 1.91 -8.81 -14.45
C ASN A 87 0.40 -8.58 -14.37
N ASN A 88 -0.03 -7.32 -14.32
CA ASN A 88 -1.44 -6.96 -14.32
C ASN A 88 -1.63 -5.64 -15.08
N ASN A 89 -2.55 -5.62 -16.03
CA ASN A 89 -2.68 -4.55 -17.03
C ASN A 89 -1.35 -4.24 -17.74
N GLY A 90 -0.37 -5.14 -17.79
CA GLY A 90 0.91 -4.84 -18.43
C GLY A 90 1.86 -3.96 -17.62
N SER A 91 1.62 -3.75 -16.31
CA SER A 91 2.39 -2.80 -15.49
C SER A 91 3.86 -3.19 -15.32
N SER A 92 4.15 -4.45 -15.02
CA SER A 92 5.53 -4.95 -14.95
C SER A 92 6.21 -4.79 -16.32
N ALA A 93 5.46 -5.03 -17.40
CA ALA A 93 5.98 -4.97 -18.75
C ALA A 93 6.34 -3.54 -19.19
N SER A 94 5.45 -2.56 -18.96
CA SER A 94 5.72 -1.16 -19.29
C SER A 94 6.77 -0.54 -18.36
N LEU A 95 6.87 -0.97 -17.10
CA LEU A 95 7.99 -0.60 -16.23
C LEU A 95 9.32 -1.15 -16.77
N ALA A 96 9.37 -2.40 -17.24
CA ALA A 96 10.58 -2.97 -17.83
C ALA A 96 11.07 -2.13 -19.04
N ILE A 97 10.15 -1.68 -19.89
CA ILE A 97 10.45 -0.79 -21.01
C ILE A 97 10.99 0.56 -20.52
N ALA A 98 10.34 1.17 -19.54
CA ALA A 98 10.75 2.45 -18.96
C ALA A 98 12.17 2.37 -18.36
N LEU A 99 12.44 1.33 -17.58
CA LEU A 99 13.74 1.09 -16.94
C LEU A 99 14.83 0.77 -17.96
N ALA A 100 14.53 -0.03 -18.99
CA ALA A 100 15.48 -0.29 -20.06
C ALA A 100 15.83 0.99 -20.83
N ALA A 101 14.84 1.82 -21.13
CA ALA A 101 15.08 3.13 -21.76
C ALA A 101 15.88 4.06 -20.84
N ALA A 102 15.67 4.00 -19.52
CA ALA A 102 16.41 4.77 -18.53
C ALA A 102 17.82 4.21 -18.22
N GLY A 103 18.19 3.05 -18.79
CA GLY A 103 19.50 2.42 -18.55
C GLY A 103 19.58 1.58 -17.27
N HIS A 104 18.47 1.30 -16.59
CA HIS A 104 18.45 0.52 -15.36
C HIS A 104 18.34 -0.99 -15.66
N VAL A 105 19.49 -1.63 -15.90
CA VAL A 105 19.62 -3.03 -16.36
C VAL A 105 18.93 -4.04 -15.44
N GLU A 106 19.23 -4.03 -14.14
CA GLU A 106 18.72 -5.05 -13.21
C GLU A 106 17.18 -5.03 -13.11
N GLY A 107 16.62 -3.83 -12.92
CA GLY A 107 15.18 -3.61 -12.93
C GLY A 107 14.51 -4.00 -14.25
N ALA A 108 15.08 -3.60 -15.40
CA ALA A 108 14.58 -4.02 -16.70
C ALA A 108 14.56 -5.55 -16.84
N ARG A 109 15.62 -6.23 -16.40
CA ARG A 109 15.74 -7.69 -16.42
C ARG A 109 14.71 -8.37 -15.52
N PHE A 110 14.56 -7.91 -14.28
CA PHE A 110 13.58 -8.47 -13.36
C PHE A 110 12.15 -8.30 -13.87
N PHE A 111 11.76 -7.09 -14.25
CA PHE A 111 10.38 -6.81 -14.65
C PHE A 111 10.02 -7.38 -16.03
N SER A 112 10.99 -7.56 -16.93
CA SER A 112 10.77 -8.29 -18.19
C SER A 112 10.57 -9.80 -17.95
N ARG A 113 11.34 -10.40 -17.02
CA ARG A 113 11.10 -11.78 -16.55
C ARG A 113 9.71 -11.93 -15.91
N MET A 114 9.27 -10.94 -15.12
CA MET A 114 7.91 -10.88 -14.56
C MET A 114 6.83 -10.73 -15.66
N ALA A 115 7.07 -9.91 -16.69
CA ALA A 115 6.16 -9.80 -17.83
C ALA A 115 6.02 -11.13 -18.57
N MET A 116 7.14 -11.80 -18.84
CA MET A 116 7.19 -13.11 -19.50
C MET A 116 6.44 -14.19 -18.69
N ALA A 117 6.60 -14.23 -17.36
CA ALA A 117 5.85 -15.14 -16.49
C ALA A 117 4.33 -14.88 -16.47
N GLY A 118 3.89 -13.69 -16.91
CA GLY A 118 2.48 -13.30 -17.02
C GLY A 118 1.73 -13.87 -18.22
N TYR A 119 2.32 -14.81 -18.99
CA TYR A 119 1.75 -15.32 -20.25
C TYR A 119 0.35 -15.94 -20.13
N ASN A 120 -0.04 -16.46 -18.95
CA ASN A 120 -1.36 -17.08 -18.74
C ASN A 120 -2.44 -16.11 -18.25
N GLY A 121 -2.11 -14.82 -18.11
CA GLY A 121 -3.02 -13.79 -17.58
C GLY A 121 -3.44 -12.76 -18.63
N LEU A 122 -3.23 -13.02 -19.93
CA LEU A 122 -3.40 -12.01 -20.98
C LEU A 122 -4.82 -11.45 -21.10
N GLU A 123 -5.84 -12.29 -20.91
CA GLU A 123 -7.26 -11.89 -20.97
C GLU A 123 -7.80 -11.40 -19.63
N THR A 124 -6.92 -11.13 -18.66
CA THR A 124 -7.28 -10.54 -17.37
C THR A 124 -6.98 -9.04 -17.35
N GLY A 125 -7.49 -8.33 -16.34
CA GLY A 125 -7.15 -6.94 -16.09
C GLY A 125 -8.21 -6.24 -15.26
N HIS A 126 -7.82 -5.27 -14.44
CA HIS A 126 -8.77 -4.56 -13.57
C HIS A 126 -9.71 -3.63 -14.35
N ALA A 127 -9.18 -2.95 -15.37
CA ALA A 127 -9.96 -2.08 -16.25
C ALA A 127 -10.39 -2.84 -17.51
N THR A 128 -9.43 -3.51 -18.13
CA THR A 128 -9.57 -4.20 -19.41
C THR A 128 -8.35 -5.09 -19.63
N HIS A 129 -8.51 -6.15 -20.42
CA HIS A 129 -7.40 -6.98 -20.91
C HIS A 129 -6.55 -6.29 -21.99
N PHE A 130 -7.00 -5.18 -22.58
CA PHE A 130 -6.28 -4.38 -23.57
C PHE A 130 -4.84 -4.06 -23.14
N PHE A 131 -4.65 -3.60 -21.91
CA PHE A 131 -3.32 -3.21 -21.46
C PHE A 131 -2.37 -4.40 -21.29
N ASN A 132 -2.87 -5.58 -20.90
CA ASN A 132 -2.07 -6.79 -20.88
C ASN A 132 -1.65 -7.19 -22.30
N LEU A 133 -2.57 -7.17 -23.25
CA LEU A 133 -2.28 -7.45 -24.66
C LEU A 133 -1.26 -6.46 -25.25
N MET A 134 -1.43 -5.17 -24.96
CA MET A 134 -0.57 -4.11 -25.48
C MET A 134 0.85 -4.26 -24.95
N TRP A 135 1.03 -4.33 -23.63
CA TRP A 135 2.34 -4.16 -23.02
C TRP A 135 3.09 -5.45 -22.73
N THR A 136 2.41 -6.56 -22.44
CA THR A 136 3.09 -7.76 -21.88
C THR A 136 4.12 -8.35 -22.82
N GLY A 137 3.77 -8.53 -24.11
CA GLY A 137 4.72 -9.03 -25.10
C GLY A 137 5.88 -8.07 -25.34
N LEU A 138 5.62 -6.76 -25.34
CA LEU A 138 6.67 -5.74 -25.45
C LEU A 138 7.66 -5.80 -24.29
N GLY A 139 7.16 -5.96 -23.06
CA GLY A 139 8.01 -6.13 -21.88
C GLY A 139 8.73 -7.48 -21.86
N ALA A 140 8.14 -8.57 -22.36
CA ALA A 140 8.83 -9.85 -22.52
C ALA A 140 9.98 -9.74 -23.54
N ASN A 141 9.81 -8.94 -24.61
CA ASN A 141 10.87 -8.72 -25.61
C ASN A 141 12.11 -7.98 -25.08
N ILE A 142 11.97 -7.27 -23.96
CA ILE A 142 13.10 -6.65 -23.24
C ILE A 142 14.09 -7.73 -22.77
N ALA A 143 13.62 -8.93 -22.43
CA ALA A 143 14.43 -10.07 -22.01
C ALA A 143 15.19 -10.76 -23.17
N GLY A 144 15.07 -10.26 -24.40
CA GLY A 144 15.82 -10.74 -25.57
C GLY A 144 14.96 -11.51 -26.59
N PRO A 145 15.50 -11.75 -27.81
CA PRO A 145 14.79 -12.42 -28.89
C PRO A 145 14.30 -13.84 -28.55
N GLU A 146 15.12 -14.62 -27.86
CA GLU A 146 14.82 -16.00 -27.46
C GLU A 146 13.69 -16.02 -26.42
N ALA A 147 13.73 -15.11 -25.46
CA ALA A 147 12.68 -14.94 -24.47
C ALA A 147 11.35 -14.53 -25.13
N MET A 148 11.38 -13.60 -26.09
CA MET A 148 10.20 -13.21 -26.87
C MET A 148 9.64 -14.38 -27.68
N ALA A 149 10.50 -15.15 -28.36
CA ALA A 149 10.07 -16.31 -29.13
C ALA A 149 9.42 -17.37 -28.23
N ALA A 150 10.00 -17.65 -27.07
CA ALA A 150 9.47 -18.60 -26.10
C ALA A 150 8.13 -18.13 -25.49
N TYR A 151 8.03 -16.84 -25.16
CA TYR A 151 6.78 -16.20 -24.74
C TYR A 151 5.71 -16.28 -25.83
N PHE A 152 6.06 -15.91 -27.06
CA PHE A 152 5.12 -15.90 -28.20
C PHE A 152 4.56 -17.28 -28.49
N LYS A 153 5.34 -18.36 -28.36
CA LYS A 153 4.85 -19.75 -28.45
C LYS A 153 3.73 -20.07 -27.45
N LYS A 154 3.72 -19.43 -26.27
CA LYS A 154 2.67 -19.61 -25.25
C LYS A 154 1.44 -18.74 -25.48
N THR A 155 1.56 -17.66 -26.24
CA THR A 155 0.52 -16.63 -26.35
C THR A 155 -0.02 -16.44 -27.76
N SER A 156 0.62 -16.99 -28.79
CA SER A 156 0.28 -16.78 -30.19
C SER A 156 -1.15 -17.20 -30.54
N TRP A 157 -1.73 -18.13 -29.77
CA TRP A 157 -3.12 -18.57 -29.90
C TRP A 157 -4.13 -17.43 -29.84
N ILE A 158 -3.83 -16.32 -29.15
CA ILE A 158 -4.76 -15.19 -29.00
C ILE A 158 -4.93 -14.38 -30.29
N ILE A 159 -3.90 -14.37 -31.14
CA ILE A 159 -3.84 -13.57 -32.37
C ILE A 159 -4.90 -14.03 -33.37
N PRO A 160 -4.98 -15.33 -33.77
CA PRO A 160 -6.00 -15.77 -34.70
C PRO A 160 -7.43 -15.66 -34.12
N LEU A 161 -7.61 -15.72 -32.80
CA LEU A 161 -8.93 -15.59 -32.17
C LEU A 161 -9.51 -14.18 -32.24
N LYS A 162 -8.66 -13.15 -32.34
CA LYS A 162 -9.08 -11.75 -32.24
C LYS A 162 -9.03 -11.03 -33.60
N ASN A 163 -8.66 -11.74 -34.67
CA ASN A 163 -8.65 -11.19 -36.03
C ASN A 163 -10.08 -11.16 -36.61
N ASN A 164 -10.43 -10.07 -37.28
CA ASN A 164 -11.69 -9.94 -37.99
C ASN A 164 -11.53 -10.24 -39.49
N TRP A 165 -12.64 -10.33 -40.22
CA TRP A 165 -12.64 -10.62 -41.65
C TRP A 165 -11.93 -9.56 -42.52
N GLN A 166 -11.69 -8.36 -41.97
CA GLN A 166 -10.95 -7.27 -42.63
C GLN A 166 -9.44 -7.28 -42.31
N GLY A 167 -8.94 -8.27 -41.55
CA GLY A 167 -7.54 -8.34 -41.12
C GLY A 167 -7.17 -7.43 -39.95
N GLY A 168 -8.16 -6.77 -39.34
CA GLY A 168 -8.00 -5.97 -38.12
C GLY A 168 -8.18 -6.80 -36.85
N TYR A 169 -7.74 -6.27 -35.71
CA TYR A 169 -7.92 -6.94 -34.42
C TYR A 169 -9.00 -6.25 -33.59
N VAL A 170 -9.96 -7.04 -33.10
CA VAL A 170 -11.08 -6.52 -32.30
C VAL A 170 -10.78 -6.52 -30.81
N TYR A 171 -11.42 -5.59 -30.11
CA TYR A 171 -11.46 -5.58 -28.65
C TYR A 171 -12.81 -6.14 -28.18
N GLU A 172 -12.78 -7.21 -27.38
CA GLU A 172 -14.02 -7.77 -26.84
C GLU A 172 -14.54 -6.90 -25.69
N MET A 173 -15.73 -6.33 -25.87
CA MET A 173 -16.50 -5.70 -24.82
C MET A 173 -17.84 -6.40 -24.66
N THR A 174 -18.39 -6.41 -23.44
CA THR A 174 -19.72 -6.93 -23.13
C THR A 174 -20.85 -6.28 -23.94
N LYS A 175 -20.61 -5.10 -24.53
CA LYS A 175 -21.54 -4.38 -25.41
C LYS A 175 -21.11 -4.33 -26.89
N GLY A 176 -20.21 -5.20 -27.33
CA GLY A 176 -19.94 -5.44 -28.76
C GLY A 176 -19.16 -4.36 -29.53
N GLU A 177 -19.06 -3.12 -29.05
CA GLU A 177 -18.39 -2.04 -29.78
C GLU A 177 -17.01 -1.70 -29.22
N GLY A 178 -16.05 -2.59 -29.40
CA GLY A 178 -14.64 -2.27 -29.16
C GLY A 178 -14.07 -1.35 -30.24
N LEU A 179 -13.45 -0.22 -29.85
CA LEU A 179 -12.51 0.51 -30.70
C LEU A 179 -11.44 -0.49 -31.21
N GLY A 180 -11.00 -0.36 -32.46
CA GLY A 180 -10.04 -1.29 -33.07
C GLY A 180 -8.73 -1.37 -32.29
N ASN A 181 -8.26 -2.60 -32.01
CA ASN A 181 -7.02 -2.88 -31.29
C ASN A 181 -5.82 -3.18 -32.20
N THR A 182 -6.01 -3.08 -33.51
CA THR A 182 -5.02 -3.44 -34.52
C THR A 182 -3.62 -2.89 -34.23
N GLY A 183 -3.51 -1.63 -33.81
CA GLY A 183 -2.22 -1.01 -33.48
C GLY A 183 -1.46 -1.73 -32.36
N ALA A 184 -2.14 -2.17 -31.29
CA ALA A 184 -1.52 -2.87 -30.17
C ALA A 184 -0.97 -4.25 -30.57
N TYR A 185 -1.73 -4.98 -31.41
CA TYR A 185 -1.30 -6.27 -31.95
C TYR A 185 -0.16 -6.12 -32.94
N LEU A 186 -0.26 -5.18 -33.88
CA LEU A 186 0.80 -4.89 -34.85
C LEU A 186 2.11 -4.52 -34.16
N LEU A 187 2.06 -3.74 -33.08
CA LEU A 187 3.26 -3.39 -32.32
C LEU A 187 3.93 -4.63 -31.71
N ASN A 188 3.15 -5.57 -31.17
CA ASN A 188 3.68 -6.84 -30.65
C ASN A 188 4.24 -7.74 -31.75
N LEU A 189 3.57 -7.82 -32.91
CA LEU A 189 4.07 -8.56 -34.09
C LEU A 189 5.36 -7.96 -34.66
N CYS A 190 5.57 -6.65 -34.49
CA CYS A 190 6.77 -5.94 -34.95
C CYS A 190 7.92 -5.93 -33.93
N THR A 191 7.79 -6.58 -32.77
CA THR A 191 8.82 -6.60 -31.71
C THR A 191 10.18 -7.07 -32.20
N GLY A 192 10.22 -8.04 -33.13
CA GLY A 192 11.46 -8.53 -33.73
C GLY A 192 12.25 -7.47 -34.50
N ARG A 193 11.62 -6.36 -34.93
CA ARG A 193 12.28 -5.30 -35.70
C ARG A 193 13.16 -4.39 -34.84
N ARG A 194 12.86 -4.26 -33.55
CA ARG A 194 13.58 -3.42 -32.57
C ARG A 194 13.89 -1.99 -33.01
N LYS A 195 12.94 -1.35 -33.74
CA LYS A 195 13.15 -0.04 -34.38
C LYS A 195 12.83 1.16 -33.48
N ILE A 196 12.09 0.97 -32.40
CA ILE A 196 11.74 2.03 -31.43
C ILE A 196 11.95 1.53 -30.01
N HIS A 197 12.05 2.43 -29.03
CA HIS A 197 12.35 2.05 -27.64
C HIS A 197 11.31 1.10 -27.03
N THR A 198 10.03 1.26 -27.36
CA THR A 198 8.96 0.33 -26.93
C THR A 198 9.07 -1.06 -27.56
N THR A 199 9.77 -1.19 -28.69
CA THR A 199 10.12 -2.50 -29.30
C THR A 199 11.56 -2.91 -29.00
N CYS A 200 12.19 -2.32 -27.98
CA CYS A 200 13.53 -2.66 -27.50
C CYS A 200 14.70 -2.12 -28.33
N LYS A 201 14.55 -0.96 -29.01
CA LYS A 201 15.70 -0.25 -29.61
C LYS A 201 16.71 0.14 -28.53
N GLY A 202 17.97 -0.26 -28.74
CA GLY A 202 19.10 0.14 -27.90
C GLY A 202 19.04 -0.37 -26.46
N VAL A 203 18.33 -1.48 -26.22
CA VAL A 203 18.33 -2.14 -24.90
C VAL A 203 19.68 -2.79 -24.66
N ASP A 204 20.19 -2.62 -23.45
CA ASP A 204 21.44 -3.23 -23.01
C ASP A 204 21.36 -4.76 -23.10
N PRO A 205 22.30 -5.44 -23.79
CA PRO A 205 22.35 -6.89 -23.88
C PRO A 205 22.37 -7.61 -22.53
N ALA A 206 22.87 -6.99 -21.45
CA ALA A 206 22.89 -7.56 -20.09
C ALA A 206 21.48 -7.82 -19.51
N VAL A 207 20.44 -7.24 -20.12
CA VAL A 207 19.04 -7.52 -19.76
C VAL A 207 18.58 -8.90 -20.26
N THR A 208 19.27 -9.50 -21.23
CA THR A 208 18.87 -10.73 -21.91
C THR A 208 18.89 -11.95 -20.99
N LEU A 209 17.79 -12.69 -20.91
CA LEU A 209 17.71 -13.94 -20.14
C LEU A 209 18.41 -15.07 -20.90
N ASN A 210 19.14 -15.92 -20.17
CA ASN A 210 19.70 -17.14 -20.73
C ASN A 210 18.63 -18.25 -20.84
N LYS A 211 18.98 -19.36 -21.51
CA LYS A 211 18.07 -20.49 -21.73
C LYS A 211 17.47 -21.05 -20.43
N LYS A 212 18.29 -21.26 -19.39
CA LYS A 212 17.84 -21.77 -18.09
C LYS A 212 16.80 -20.84 -17.47
N GLU A 213 17.07 -19.53 -17.47
CA GLU A 213 16.14 -18.56 -16.90
C GLU A 213 14.83 -18.49 -17.69
N ILE A 214 14.88 -18.60 -19.03
CA ILE A 214 13.70 -18.67 -19.91
C ILE A 214 12.85 -19.89 -19.56
N ASP A 215 13.47 -21.07 -19.48
CA ASP A 215 12.78 -22.34 -19.18
C ASP A 215 12.15 -22.31 -17.78
N GLU A 216 12.90 -21.86 -16.77
CA GLU A 216 12.37 -21.63 -15.41
C GLU A 216 11.20 -20.65 -15.41
N THR A 217 11.25 -19.60 -16.24
CA THR A 217 10.21 -18.56 -16.31
C THR A 217 8.92 -19.09 -16.92
N LEU A 218 9.01 -19.90 -17.98
CA LEU A 218 7.83 -20.55 -18.57
C LEU A 218 7.31 -21.70 -17.69
N GLY A 219 8.17 -22.31 -16.87
CA GLY A 219 7.82 -23.40 -15.96
C GLY A 219 7.14 -22.96 -14.66
N VAL A 220 7.15 -21.67 -14.29
CA VAL A 220 6.73 -21.22 -12.95
C VAL A 220 5.32 -21.63 -12.55
N HIS A 221 4.37 -21.68 -13.49
CA HIS A 221 2.99 -22.08 -13.15
C HIS A 221 2.88 -23.57 -12.85
N LYS A 222 3.69 -24.40 -13.53
CA LYS A 222 3.82 -25.83 -13.22
C LYS A 222 4.53 -26.02 -11.87
N TYR A 223 5.61 -25.28 -11.64
CA TYR A 223 6.41 -25.36 -10.41
C TYR A 223 5.59 -25.09 -9.14
N LEU A 224 4.55 -24.25 -9.22
CA LEU A 224 3.62 -24.03 -8.10
C LEU A 224 2.94 -25.32 -7.61
N ASN A 225 2.67 -26.28 -8.50
CA ASN A 225 2.11 -27.58 -8.13
C ASN A 225 3.19 -28.50 -7.54
N GLU A 226 4.44 -28.36 -7.96
CA GLU A 226 5.58 -29.11 -7.43
C GLU A 226 5.90 -28.73 -5.96
N LEU A 227 5.43 -27.57 -5.49
CA LEU A 227 5.48 -27.20 -4.06
C LEU A 227 4.57 -28.05 -3.17
N ILE A 228 3.54 -28.69 -3.74
CA ILE A 228 2.53 -29.44 -2.96
C ILE A 228 3.17 -30.62 -2.21
N PRO A 229 3.98 -31.50 -2.83
CA PRO A 229 4.59 -32.63 -2.13
C PRO A 229 5.79 -32.27 -1.24
N MET A 230 6.39 -31.08 -1.37
CA MET A 230 7.65 -30.72 -0.67
C MET A 230 7.54 -30.72 0.87
N GLY A 231 8.65 -31.08 1.53
CA GLY A 231 8.87 -31.01 2.97
C GLY A 231 9.17 -29.60 3.50
N ILE A 232 9.24 -29.43 4.82
CA ILE A 232 9.47 -28.13 5.49
C ILE A 232 10.78 -27.48 5.01
N GLU A 233 11.90 -28.21 5.05
CA GLU A 233 13.23 -27.67 4.68
C GLU A 233 13.31 -27.26 3.20
N GLU A 234 12.69 -28.04 2.32
CA GLU A 234 12.60 -27.75 0.88
C GLU A 234 11.79 -26.48 0.63
N LEU A 235 10.61 -26.36 1.26
CA LEU A 235 9.77 -25.17 1.13
C LEU A 235 10.46 -23.92 1.67
N LEU A 236 11.17 -24.03 2.78
CA LEU A 236 11.97 -22.93 3.32
C LEU A 236 13.08 -22.54 2.34
N ALA A 237 13.84 -23.51 1.81
CA ALA A 237 14.86 -23.23 0.80
C ALA A 237 14.30 -22.53 -0.45
N VAL A 238 13.15 -22.99 -0.96
CA VAL A 238 12.45 -22.34 -2.08
C VAL A 238 12.02 -20.93 -1.71
N SER A 239 11.49 -20.72 -0.49
CA SER A 239 11.01 -19.42 -0.04
C SER A 239 12.09 -18.35 0.07
N GLU A 240 13.36 -18.75 0.13
CA GLU A 240 14.51 -17.87 0.26
C GLU A 240 15.22 -17.64 -1.09
N THR A 241 15.31 -18.68 -1.92
CA THR A 241 16.23 -18.69 -3.07
C THR A 241 15.55 -18.56 -4.43
N HIS A 242 14.25 -18.88 -4.53
CA HIS A 242 13.60 -18.93 -5.83
C HIS A 242 13.42 -17.52 -6.43
N TRP A 243 13.74 -17.31 -7.71
CA TRP A 243 13.69 -15.98 -8.34
C TRP A 243 12.29 -15.32 -8.28
N SER A 244 11.23 -16.12 -8.47
CA SER A 244 9.83 -15.65 -8.51
C SER A 244 9.31 -15.33 -7.11
N PRO A 245 8.88 -14.07 -6.84
CA PRO A 245 8.27 -13.71 -5.56
C PRO A 245 6.95 -14.46 -5.30
N LYS A 246 6.23 -14.83 -6.36
CA LYS A 246 5.01 -15.63 -6.26
C LYS A 246 5.30 -17.05 -5.80
N VAL A 247 6.32 -17.68 -6.35
CA VAL A 247 6.75 -19.02 -5.92
C VAL A 247 7.26 -18.98 -4.49
N ARG A 248 8.11 -18.00 -4.14
CA ARG A 248 8.59 -17.84 -2.75
C ARG A 248 7.41 -17.71 -1.79
N ARG A 249 6.48 -16.80 -2.06
CA ARG A 249 5.27 -16.62 -1.24
C ARG A 249 4.44 -17.91 -1.15
N SER A 250 4.24 -18.61 -2.26
CA SER A 250 3.47 -19.86 -2.26
C SER A 250 4.16 -20.95 -1.44
N ALA A 251 5.49 -21.03 -1.45
CA ALA A 251 6.23 -21.97 -0.62
C ALA A 251 6.01 -21.70 0.88
N VAL A 252 6.08 -20.42 1.28
CA VAL A 252 5.72 -19.99 2.65
C VAL A 252 4.28 -20.39 2.99
N TRP A 253 3.35 -20.23 2.04
CA TRP A 253 1.95 -20.59 2.25
C TRP A 253 1.75 -22.10 2.43
N LYS A 254 2.56 -22.92 1.74
CA LYS A 254 2.52 -24.38 1.87
C LYS A 254 3.09 -24.89 3.18
N LEU A 255 3.83 -24.08 3.95
CA LEU A 255 4.24 -24.44 5.31
C LEU A 255 3.04 -24.67 6.24
N LEU A 256 1.90 -24.01 5.98
CA LEU A 256 0.69 -24.11 6.79
C LEU A 256 0.07 -25.52 6.83
N LYS A 257 0.52 -26.46 5.98
CA LYS A 257 0.05 -27.86 6.00
C LYS A 257 0.76 -28.73 7.06
N PHE A 258 1.84 -28.23 7.66
CA PHE A 258 2.62 -28.97 8.65
C PHE A 258 2.23 -28.58 10.06
N LYS A 259 2.49 -29.47 11.02
CA LYS A 259 2.31 -29.16 12.43
C LYS A 259 3.26 -28.03 12.81
N ARG A 260 2.73 -27.06 13.55
CA ARG A 260 3.48 -25.91 14.06
C ARG A 260 4.78 -26.32 14.77
N THR A 261 4.73 -27.32 15.65
CA THR A 261 5.88 -27.77 16.44
C THR A 261 7.05 -28.23 15.56
N GLU A 262 6.74 -28.83 14.41
CA GLU A 262 7.73 -29.26 13.42
C GLU A 262 8.36 -28.06 12.70
N ILE A 263 7.54 -27.08 12.30
CA ILE A 263 8.00 -25.83 11.67
C ILE A 263 8.90 -25.06 12.63
N GLU A 264 8.47 -24.89 13.88
CA GLU A 264 9.21 -24.15 14.90
C GLU A 264 10.58 -24.77 15.17
N ALA A 265 10.66 -26.10 15.28
CA ALA A 265 11.94 -26.80 15.49
C ALA A 265 12.93 -26.55 14.33
N VAL A 266 12.46 -26.61 13.08
CA VAL A 266 13.28 -26.34 11.90
C VAL A 266 13.72 -24.89 11.84
N VAL A 267 12.80 -23.95 12.10
CA VAL A 267 13.12 -22.52 12.06
C VAL A 267 14.13 -22.14 13.14
N ARG A 268 13.99 -22.63 14.37
CA ARG A 268 14.98 -22.40 15.43
C ARG A 268 16.36 -22.90 15.05
N LYS A 269 16.44 -24.10 14.43
CA LYS A 269 17.70 -24.63 13.90
C LYS A 269 18.30 -23.71 12.82
N ARG A 270 17.48 -23.08 11.98
CA ARG A 270 17.95 -22.10 10.98
C ARG A 270 18.41 -20.79 11.62
N MET A 271 17.62 -20.22 12.54
CA MET A 271 17.99 -18.98 13.26
C MET A 271 19.28 -19.13 14.06
N ALA A 272 19.53 -20.32 14.63
CA ALA A 272 20.78 -20.63 15.31
C ALA A 272 22.00 -20.61 14.36
N LYS A 273 21.80 -20.88 13.07
CA LYS A 273 22.86 -20.85 12.04
C LYS A 273 23.00 -19.48 11.38
N GLN A 274 21.90 -18.80 11.13
CA GLN A 274 21.84 -17.53 10.40
C GLN A 274 20.70 -16.67 10.93
N LYS A 275 21.01 -15.46 11.41
CA LYS A 275 20.03 -14.49 11.89
C LYS A 275 19.71 -13.46 10.81
N ASN A 276 18.82 -13.82 9.88
CA ASN A 276 18.39 -12.94 8.78
C ASN A 276 16.86 -13.00 8.58
N ALA A 277 16.30 -12.07 7.81
CA ALA A 277 14.85 -11.99 7.57
C ALA A 277 14.27 -13.30 7.02
N ASN A 278 15.05 -13.98 6.19
CA ASN A 278 14.70 -15.26 5.57
C ASN A 278 14.52 -16.37 6.62
N SER A 279 15.37 -16.41 7.65
CA SER A 279 15.24 -17.38 8.74
C SER A 279 13.93 -17.25 9.53
N LEU A 280 13.30 -16.07 9.52
CA LEU A 280 12.04 -15.80 10.23
C LEU A 280 10.78 -16.13 9.42
N ILE A 281 10.92 -16.46 8.13
CA ILE A 281 9.79 -16.66 7.21
C ILE A 281 8.78 -17.68 7.74
N GLY A 282 9.24 -18.80 8.31
CA GLY A 282 8.36 -19.81 8.89
C GLY A 282 7.60 -19.33 10.13
N VAL A 283 8.27 -18.57 11.01
CA VAL A 283 7.65 -18.05 12.25
C VAL A 283 6.55 -17.03 11.96
N THR A 284 6.71 -16.20 10.92
CA THR A 284 5.68 -15.19 10.51
C THR A 284 4.32 -15.79 10.15
N ARG A 285 4.22 -17.12 10.07
CA ARG A 285 3.01 -17.88 9.74
C ARG A 285 2.43 -18.67 10.89
N LEU A 286 3.10 -18.68 12.04
CA LEU A 286 2.61 -19.33 13.26
C LEU A 286 1.72 -18.34 14.01
N TRP A 287 0.48 -18.75 14.30
CA TRP A 287 -0.52 -17.94 15.00
C TRP A 287 -0.45 -18.09 16.53
N ASP A 288 0.15 -19.17 17.00
CA ASP A 288 0.57 -19.39 18.38
C ASP A 288 2.06 -19.72 18.25
N SER A 289 2.94 -18.89 18.80
CA SER A 289 4.39 -19.07 18.75
C SER A 289 4.88 -19.31 20.18
N SER A 290 5.83 -20.23 20.40
CA SER A 290 6.18 -20.59 21.78
C SER A 290 6.81 -19.38 22.49
N PRO A 291 6.69 -19.25 23.82
CA PRO A 291 7.35 -18.15 24.53
C PRO A 291 8.86 -18.03 24.21
N LYS A 292 9.52 -19.17 23.96
CA LYS A 292 10.93 -19.25 23.59
C LYS A 292 11.23 -18.62 22.23
N ILE A 293 10.38 -18.81 21.21
CA ILE A 293 10.59 -18.18 19.90
C ILE A 293 10.45 -16.66 20.03
N PHE A 294 9.54 -16.17 20.87
CA PHE A 294 9.40 -14.73 21.09
C PHE A 294 10.61 -14.11 21.79
N ASP A 295 11.24 -14.79 22.75
CA ASP A 295 12.49 -14.31 23.39
C ASP A 295 13.62 -14.17 22.34
N GLU A 296 13.76 -15.16 21.45
CA GLU A 296 14.76 -15.15 20.37
C GLU A 296 14.47 -14.02 19.36
N VAL A 297 13.21 -13.86 18.96
CA VAL A 297 12.76 -12.82 18.01
C VAL A 297 12.91 -11.42 18.60
N ALA A 298 12.57 -11.22 19.88
CA ALA A 298 12.75 -9.93 20.56
C ALA A 298 14.23 -9.55 20.67
N THR A 299 15.12 -10.54 20.83
CA THR A 299 16.56 -10.30 20.80
C THR A 299 17.01 -9.80 19.43
N ILE A 300 16.49 -10.38 18.34
CA ILE A 300 16.76 -9.90 16.98
C ILE A 300 16.21 -8.48 16.77
N LEU A 301 14.99 -8.19 17.24
CA LEU A 301 14.38 -6.87 17.12
C LEU A 301 15.27 -5.76 17.74
N ARG A 302 15.86 -6.05 18.91
CA ARG A 302 16.73 -5.11 19.66
C ARG A 302 18.13 -4.94 19.07
N ASP A 303 18.61 -5.89 18.28
CA ASP A 303 19.98 -5.87 17.76
C ASP A 303 20.13 -4.84 16.63
N LYS A 304 20.65 -3.65 16.95
CA LYS A 304 20.89 -2.58 15.96
C LYS A 304 21.92 -2.96 14.87
N ASN A 305 22.70 -4.02 15.07
CA ASN A 305 23.63 -4.53 14.05
C ASN A 305 22.95 -5.53 13.09
N ALA A 306 21.75 -6.02 13.42
CA ALA A 306 20.99 -6.86 12.51
C ALA A 306 20.47 -6.05 11.33
N ASP A 307 20.41 -6.69 10.16
CA ASP A 307 19.84 -6.09 8.95
C ASP A 307 18.41 -5.58 9.19
N LEU A 308 18.07 -4.44 8.56
CA LEU A 308 16.79 -3.77 8.73
C LEU A 308 15.60 -4.68 8.39
N ASP A 309 15.64 -5.39 7.27
CA ASP A 309 14.53 -6.26 6.86
C ASP A 309 14.37 -7.43 7.86
N THR A 310 15.45 -7.84 8.54
CA THR A 310 15.44 -8.84 9.62
C THR A 310 14.71 -8.34 10.87
N ARG A 311 14.99 -7.10 11.31
CA ARG A 311 14.29 -6.46 12.43
C ARG A 311 12.83 -6.16 12.11
N VAL A 312 12.53 -5.76 10.87
CA VAL A 312 11.16 -5.59 10.36
C VAL A 312 10.38 -6.90 10.45
N ALA A 313 10.98 -8.02 10.02
CA ALA A 313 10.38 -9.34 10.14
C ALA A 313 10.15 -9.72 11.61
N ALA A 314 11.10 -9.45 12.50
CA ALA A 314 10.99 -9.71 13.92
C ALA A 314 9.84 -8.93 14.58
N ALA A 315 9.71 -7.63 14.29
CA ALA A 315 8.58 -6.81 14.74
C ALA A 315 7.24 -7.39 14.24
N GLY A 316 7.19 -7.82 12.97
CA GLY A 316 6.01 -8.45 12.39
C GLY A 316 5.62 -9.78 13.06
N VAL A 317 6.60 -10.57 13.53
CA VAL A 317 6.35 -11.81 14.29
C VAL A 317 5.78 -11.51 15.68
N LEU A 318 6.34 -10.52 16.40
CA LEU A 318 5.86 -10.15 17.74
C LEU A 318 4.43 -9.58 17.70
N GLY A 319 4.11 -8.84 16.64
CA GLY A 319 2.75 -8.36 16.37
C GLY A 319 1.83 -9.35 15.68
N GLY A 320 2.31 -10.57 15.45
CA GLY A 320 1.77 -11.56 14.54
C GLY A 320 0.44 -12.17 14.97
N ALA A 321 -0.64 -11.39 14.86
CA ALA A 321 -2.00 -11.87 14.64
C ALA A 321 -2.34 -12.00 13.14
N ALA A 322 -1.39 -11.67 12.26
CA ALA A 322 -1.65 -11.61 10.84
C ALA A 322 -1.68 -13.04 10.28
N TRP A 323 -2.83 -13.40 9.70
CA TRP A 323 -3.15 -14.64 8.95
C TRP A 323 -3.98 -15.72 9.66
N SER A 324 -4.63 -15.42 10.79
CA SER A 324 -5.67 -16.27 11.42
C SER A 324 -6.95 -16.49 10.58
N ARG A 325 -6.91 -16.30 9.25
CA ARG A 325 -8.08 -16.44 8.36
C ARG A 325 -8.24 -17.82 7.73
N TYR A 326 -7.31 -18.74 7.93
CA TYR A 326 -7.39 -20.07 7.34
C TYR A 326 -6.75 -21.08 8.29
N VAL A 327 -7.47 -21.35 9.38
CA VAL A 327 -7.31 -22.58 10.14
C VAL A 327 -7.96 -23.71 9.33
N GLU A 328 -7.53 -24.95 9.57
CA GLU A 328 -8.15 -26.15 9.01
C GLU A 328 -9.68 -26.08 9.08
N PRO A 329 -10.44 -26.71 8.15
CA PRO A 329 -11.90 -26.67 8.13
C PRO A 329 -12.59 -27.10 9.44
N GLU A 330 -11.84 -27.72 10.36
CA GLU A 330 -12.36 -28.38 11.56
C GLU A 330 -12.30 -27.50 12.84
N GLU A 331 -11.54 -26.40 12.83
CA GLU A 331 -11.47 -25.48 13.99
C GLU A 331 -12.02 -24.10 13.62
N ASN A 332 -13.18 -23.74 14.20
CA ASN A 332 -13.80 -22.41 14.12
C ASN A 332 -12.96 -21.35 14.86
N PHE A 333 -11.76 -21.08 14.37
CA PHE A 333 -10.82 -20.15 14.97
C PHE A 333 -10.88 -18.79 14.24
N GLY A 334 -11.24 -17.73 14.97
CA GLY A 334 -11.45 -16.39 14.43
C GLY A 334 -10.67 -15.29 15.14
N LYS A 335 -10.87 -14.05 14.68
CA LYS A 335 -10.29 -12.85 15.32
C LYS A 335 -10.71 -12.73 16.80
N LYS A 336 -11.92 -13.16 17.15
CA LYS A 336 -12.42 -13.08 18.52
C LYS A 336 -11.63 -13.99 19.47
N ASP A 337 -11.24 -15.18 19.01
CA ASP A 337 -10.46 -16.16 19.76
C ASP A 337 -8.99 -15.75 19.98
N PHE A 338 -8.54 -14.68 19.31
CA PHE A 338 -7.22 -14.09 19.51
C PHE A 338 -7.24 -12.81 20.36
N TYR A 339 -8.31 -12.00 20.27
CA TYR A 339 -8.38 -10.64 20.82
C TYR A 339 -9.42 -10.44 21.94
N GLU A 340 -10.54 -11.17 21.94
CA GLU A 340 -11.71 -10.95 22.81
C GLU A 340 -11.86 -12.08 23.86
N GLY A 341 -10.73 -12.64 24.32
CA GLY A 341 -10.67 -13.79 25.25
C GLY A 341 -9.51 -14.75 25.00
N GLY A 342 -8.79 -14.58 23.88
CA GLY A 342 -7.63 -15.39 23.51
C GLY A 342 -6.36 -15.06 24.28
N GLU A 343 -5.76 -16.07 24.93
CA GLU A 343 -4.47 -15.95 25.65
C GLU A 343 -3.25 -15.84 24.71
N LEU A 344 -3.43 -15.98 23.40
CA LEU A 344 -2.34 -16.27 22.46
C LEU A 344 -1.41 -15.10 22.18
N HIS A 345 -1.89 -13.87 22.33
CA HIS A 345 -1.05 -12.67 22.23
C HIS A 345 -0.33 -12.36 23.55
N LYS A 346 -0.74 -12.97 24.68
CA LYS A 346 -0.20 -12.63 26.00
C LYS A 346 1.29 -12.87 26.15
N PRO A 347 1.89 -13.95 25.60
CA PRO A 347 3.33 -14.11 25.64
C PRO A 347 4.08 -12.95 24.96
N ALA A 348 3.48 -12.34 23.92
CA ALA A 348 4.06 -11.21 23.21
C ALA A 348 3.91 -9.87 23.96
N LEU A 349 2.93 -9.74 24.87
CA LEU A 349 2.73 -8.52 25.68
C LEU A 349 3.97 -8.14 26.49
N LYS A 350 4.77 -9.12 26.92
CA LYS A 350 6.06 -8.89 27.60
C LYS A 350 6.99 -7.97 26.80
N TYR A 351 6.93 -8.01 25.47
CA TYR A 351 7.79 -7.23 24.57
C TYR A 351 7.16 -5.93 24.10
N TRP A 352 6.04 -5.52 24.70
CA TRP A 352 5.44 -4.22 24.45
C TRP A 352 6.44 -3.06 24.62
N PRO A 353 7.25 -2.99 25.71
CA PRO A 353 8.24 -1.94 25.86
C PRO A 353 9.31 -1.95 24.76
N ASP A 354 9.71 -3.14 24.27
CA ASP A 354 10.68 -3.26 23.19
C ASP A 354 10.14 -2.64 21.88
N LEU A 355 8.87 -2.90 21.55
CA LEU A 355 8.22 -2.34 20.37
C LEU A 355 8.06 -0.81 20.48
N VAL A 356 7.74 -0.29 21.67
CA VAL A 356 7.66 1.15 21.92
C VAL A 356 9.04 1.80 21.74
N GLN A 357 10.09 1.22 22.32
CA GLN A 357 11.46 1.73 22.22
C GLN A 357 11.93 1.76 20.77
N VAL A 358 11.69 0.68 20.01
CA VAL A 358 12.09 0.59 18.60
C VAL A 358 11.48 1.71 17.76
N ILE A 359 10.21 2.03 17.98
CA ILE A 359 9.57 3.14 17.27
C ILE A 359 10.15 4.47 17.77
N ALA A 360 10.33 4.64 19.08
CA ALA A 360 10.82 5.89 19.65
C ALA A 360 12.28 6.21 19.27
N ASP A 361 13.07 5.20 18.92
CA ASP A 361 14.45 5.34 18.46
C ASP A 361 14.52 5.84 17.01
N GLU A 362 15.55 6.62 16.69
CA GLU A 362 15.87 6.92 15.30
C GLU A 362 16.63 5.76 14.66
N GLU A 363 16.31 5.49 13.40
CA GLU A 363 16.89 4.40 12.62
C GLU A 363 17.44 4.96 11.31
N GLU A 364 18.72 5.32 11.29
CA GLU A 364 19.36 6.04 10.17
C GLU A 364 19.28 5.28 8.84
N ASN A 365 19.28 3.95 8.89
CA ASN A 365 19.18 3.09 7.70
C ASN A 365 17.72 2.86 7.23
N ASP A 366 16.73 3.44 7.92
CA ASP A 366 15.30 3.33 7.59
C ASP A 366 14.64 4.70 7.33
N PRO A 367 15.07 5.45 6.30
CA PRO A 367 14.53 6.79 5.98
C PRO A 367 13.04 6.77 5.60
N PHE A 368 12.43 5.59 5.46
CA PHE A 368 11.02 5.42 5.14
C PHE A 368 10.23 4.81 6.30
N GLY A 369 10.81 4.56 7.48
CA GLY A 369 10.10 4.04 8.66
C GLY A 369 9.42 2.68 8.45
N LYS A 370 10.04 1.74 7.73
CA LYS A 370 9.55 0.35 7.63
C LYS A 370 9.49 -0.35 8.98
N LEU A 371 10.52 -0.21 9.81
CA LEU A 371 10.61 -0.81 11.13
C LEU A 371 9.55 -0.21 12.05
N ASP A 372 9.43 1.11 12.06
CA ASP A 372 8.38 1.82 12.80
C ASP A 372 6.99 1.34 12.43
N ARG A 373 6.72 1.10 11.14
CA ARG A 373 5.44 0.57 10.68
C ARG A 373 5.17 -0.85 11.13
N ALA A 374 6.19 -1.71 11.09
CA ALA A 374 6.06 -3.08 11.52
C ALA A 374 5.82 -3.15 13.02
N ALA A 375 6.60 -2.41 13.81
CA ALA A 375 6.46 -2.31 15.26
C ALA A 375 5.15 -1.61 15.66
N GLY A 376 4.77 -0.54 14.98
CA GLY A 376 3.52 0.18 15.23
C GLY A 376 2.28 -0.63 14.89
N GLY A 377 2.34 -1.42 13.81
CA GLY A 377 1.34 -2.44 13.50
C GLY A 377 1.25 -3.52 14.57
N ALA A 378 2.40 -3.96 15.10
CA ALA A 378 2.48 -4.92 16.18
C ALA A 378 1.85 -4.40 17.48
N LEU A 379 2.19 -3.18 17.90
CA LEU A 379 1.58 -2.53 19.07
C LEU A 379 0.05 -2.48 18.95
N ALA A 380 -0.48 -2.01 17.82
CA ALA A 380 -1.92 -1.95 17.63
C ALA A 380 -2.60 -3.33 17.62
N ALA A 381 -1.88 -4.40 17.26
CA ALA A 381 -2.37 -5.78 17.30
C ALA A 381 -2.31 -6.40 18.71
N LEU A 382 -1.53 -5.84 19.65
CA LEU A 382 -1.46 -6.31 21.03
C LEU A 382 -2.59 -5.75 21.93
N GLY A 383 -3.48 -4.94 21.37
CA GLY A 383 -4.70 -4.46 22.03
C GLY A 383 -4.54 -3.07 22.68
N ASN A 384 -5.49 -2.72 23.56
CA ASN A 384 -5.55 -1.40 24.17
C ASN A 384 -4.55 -1.29 25.34
N PRO A 385 -3.59 -0.34 25.31
CA PRO A 385 -2.55 -0.25 26.32
C PRO A 385 -3.02 0.31 27.66
N TYR A 386 -4.12 1.06 27.69
CA TYR A 386 -4.68 1.63 28.93
C TYR A 386 -5.43 0.57 29.73
N THR A 387 -6.33 -0.19 29.08
CA THR A 387 -7.11 -1.23 29.78
C THR A 387 -6.24 -2.39 30.24
N GLN A 388 -5.17 -2.69 29.50
CA GLN A 388 -4.20 -3.72 29.83
C GLN A 388 -3.03 -3.23 30.70
N LYS A 389 -2.98 -1.93 31.03
CA LYS A 389 -1.90 -1.32 31.85
C LYS A 389 -0.49 -1.56 31.31
N LEU A 390 -0.31 -1.47 29.99
CA LEU A 390 0.96 -1.72 29.30
C LEU A 390 1.89 -0.50 29.25
N ILE A 391 1.38 0.70 29.58
CA ILE A 391 2.15 1.94 29.55
C ILE A 391 3.00 2.04 30.82
N THR A 392 4.29 1.73 30.71
CA THR A 392 5.25 1.81 31.81
C THR A 392 6.02 3.13 31.84
N ASP A 393 6.21 3.76 30.68
CA ASP A 393 6.86 5.06 30.50
C ASP A 393 6.00 5.91 29.56
N LYS A 394 5.35 6.95 30.11
CA LYS A 394 4.45 7.83 29.36
C LYS A 394 5.21 8.66 28.31
N PRO A 395 6.27 9.43 28.65
CA PRO A 395 7.06 10.16 27.65
C PRO A 395 7.52 9.29 26.48
N LEU A 396 8.06 8.10 26.76
CA LEU A 396 8.55 7.20 25.71
C LEU A 396 7.40 6.67 24.83
N PHE A 397 6.30 6.26 25.44
CA PHE A 397 5.11 5.80 24.72
C PHE A 397 4.56 6.89 23.79
N TYR A 398 4.42 8.12 24.26
CA TYR A 398 3.90 9.20 23.42
C TYR A 398 4.88 9.67 22.34
N LYS A 399 6.20 9.56 22.59
CA LYS A 399 7.21 9.76 21.53
C LYS A 399 6.99 8.77 20.38
N ALA A 400 6.77 7.48 20.70
CA ALA A 400 6.46 6.47 19.69
C ALA A 400 5.15 6.77 18.95
N VAL A 401 4.08 7.14 19.67
CA VAL A 401 2.79 7.52 19.06
C VAL A 401 2.96 8.70 18.10
N ASN A 402 3.68 9.75 18.49
CA ASN A 402 3.95 10.91 17.62
C ASN A 402 4.67 10.50 16.33
N LYS A 403 5.68 9.63 16.41
CA LYS A 403 6.39 9.12 15.23
C LYS A 403 5.46 8.31 14.32
N MET A 404 4.57 7.49 14.89
CA MET A 404 3.54 6.78 14.12
C MET A 404 2.57 7.74 13.43
N LEU A 405 2.13 8.81 14.11
CA LEU A 405 1.24 9.85 13.56
C LEU A 405 1.92 10.68 12.47
N ALA A 406 3.25 10.85 12.54
CA ALA A 406 4.05 11.59 11.56
C ALA A 406 4.40 10.78 10.30
N ASP A 407 4.12 9.47 10.26
CA ASP A 407 4.46 8.60 9.13
C ASP A 407 3.81 9.10 7.83
N LYS A 408 4.61 9.54 6.86
CA LYS A 408 4.15 10.05 5.56
C LYS A 408 3.72 8.96 4.58
N HIS A 409 4.15 7.73 4.82
CA HIS A 409 4.09 6.60 3.89
C HIS A 409 3.07 5.53 4.28
N SER A 410 2.41 5.64 5.44
CA SER A 410 1.33 4.72 5.82
C SER A 410 0.20 5.38 6.61
N ALA A 411 -0.96 5.52 5.96
CA ALA A 411 -2.21 5.86 6.64
C ALA A 411 -2.61 4.79 7.68
N GLY A 412 -2.24 3.52 7.45
CA GLY A 412 -2.49 2.44 8.40
C GLY A 412 -1.71 2.65 9.70
N ASN A 413 -0.44 3.06 9.61
CA ASN A 413 0.39 3.31 10.79
C ASN A 413 -0.11 4.50 11.60
N ARG A 414 -0.49 5.60 10.93
CA ARG A 414 -1.14 6.75 11.59
C ARG A 414 -2.47 6.34 12.24
N THR A 415 -3.26 5.50 11.58
CA THR A 415 -4.52 4.96 12.15
C THR A 415 -4.24 4.13 13.39
N SER A 416 -3.25 3.25 13.34
CA SER A 416 -2.81 2.44 14.49
C SER A 416 -2.38 3.33 15.66
N GLY A 417 -1.53 4.34 15.42
CA GLY A 417 -1.06 5.26 16.46
C GLY A 417 -2.21 6.04 17.09
N MET A 418 -3.13 6.55 16.27
CA MET A 418 -4.33 7.22 16.77
C MET A 418 -5.24 6.27 17.57
N ALA A 419 -5.42 5.02 17.11
CA ALA A 419 -6.26 4.03 17.77
C ALA A 419 -5.73 3.64 19.16
N LEU A 420 -4.40 3.65 19.36
CA LEU A 420 -3.78 3.37 20.66
C LEU A 420 -4.21 4.37 21.74
N ILE A 421 -4.53 5.61 21.37
CA ILE A 421 -4.82 6.71 22.31
C ILE A 421 -6.29 7.15 22.31
N ALA A 422 -7.03 6.97 21.21
CA ALA A 422 -8.32 7.61 21.01
C ALA A 422 -9.37 7.27 22.09
N ALA A 423 -9.43 6.02 22.52
CA ALA A 423 -10.47 5.53 23.43
C ALA A 423 -10.26 5.94 24.89
N ASN A 424 -9.02 5.93 25.40
CA ASN A 424 -8.74 5.95 26.84
C ASN A 424 -7.67 6.95 27.30
N MET A 425 -7.02 7.69 26.41
CA MET A 425 -6.07 8.74 26.81
C MET A 425 -6.73 9.77 27.75
N PRO A 426 -6.20 10.04 28.94
CA PRO A 426 -6.72 11.08 29.80
C PRO A 426 -6.33 12.48 29.29
N LEU A 427 -7.02 13.52 29.75
CA LEU A 427 -6.76 14.89 29.31
C LEU A 427 -5.35 15.35 29.71
N GLU A 428 -4.91 14.95 30.89
CA GLU A 428 -3.59 15.30 31.43
C GLU A 428 -2.44 14.83 30.53
N ASP A 429 -2.62 13.74 29.78
CA ASP A 429 -1.59 13.20 28.90
C ASP A 429 -1.65 13.80 27.47
N PHE A 430 -2.68 14.57 27.15
CA PHE A 430 -2.90 15.07 25.79
C PHE A 430 -1.77 16.00 25.30
N HIS A 431 -1.13 16.73 26.22
CA HIS A 431 -0.04 17.65 25.92
C HIS A 431 1.16 16.98 25.22
N TYR A 432 1.36 15.68 25.41
CA TYR A 432 2.44 14.94 24.74
C TYR A 432 2.24 14.79 23.24
N VAL A 433 0.99 14.81 22.76
CA VAL A 433 0.65 14.43 21.37
C VAL A 433 -0.17 15.48 20.63
N ALA A 434 -0.55 16.58 21.30
CA ALA A 434 -1.55 17.53 20.80
C ALA A 434 -1.31 17.98 19.35
N ASP A 435 -0.09 18.45 19.04
CA ASP A 435 0.25 18.95 17.71
C ASP A 435 0.10 17.87 16.63
N MET A 436 0.61 16.68 16.91
CA MET A 436 0.57 15.57 15.95
C MET A 436 -0.81 14.95 15.81
N VAL A 437 -1.61 14.92 16.88
CA VAL A 437 -3.03 14.53 16.80
C VAL A 437 -3.76 15.50 15.89
N VAL A 438 -3.62 16.82 16.09
CA VAL A 438 -4.27 17.83 15.25
C VAL A 438 -3.82 17.72 13.79
N HIS A 439 -2.51 17.64 13.56
CA HIS A 439 -1.93 17.51 12.22
C HIS A 439 -2.44 16.25 11.48
N ALA A 440 -2.31 15.07 12.10
CA ALA A 440 -2.70 13.81 11.49
C ALA A 440 -4.22 13.71 11.30
N THR A 441 -5.01 14.32 12.19
CA THR A 441 -6.48 14.36 12.09
C THR A 441 -6.94 15.18 10.88
N ARG A 442 -6.33 16.34 10.63
CA ARG A 442 -6.61 17.15 9.42
C ARG A 442 -6.32 16.35 8.15
N GLY A 443 -5.18 15.64 8.12
CA GLY A 443 -4.83 14.71 7.03
C GLY A 443 -4.55 15.39 5.68
N THR A 444 -4.24 16.69 5.72
CA THR A 444 -4.03 17.58 4.57
C THR A 444 -2.56 17.76 4.18
N ASP A 445 -1.62 17.13 4.89
CA ASP A 445 -0.18 17.22 4.59
C ASP A 445 0.11 16.78 3.13
N PRO A 446 0.67 17.67 2.29
CA PRO A 446 0.97 17.37 0.89
C PRO A 446 2.15 16.43 0.70
N SER A 447 2.94 16.18 1.73
CA SER A 447 4.06 15.24 1.71
C SER A 447 3.63 13.78 1.90
N TYR A 448 2.36 13.52 2.24
CA TYR A 448 1.85 12.16 2.35
C TYR A 448 1.89 11.45 0.99
N THR A 449 2.54 10.30 0.95
CA THR A 449 2.70 9.50 -0.28
C THR A 449 1.56 8.49 -0.45
N VAL A 450 0.77 8.26 0.59
CA VAL A 450 -0.34 7.31 0.54
C VAL A 450 -1.56 7.87 -0.16
N TYR A 451 -2.31 6.95 -0.76
CA TYR A 451 -3.58 7.20 -1.43
C TYR A 451 -4.55 8.08 -0.61
N ARG A 452 -4.56 7.98 0.73
CA ARG A 452 -5.52 8.70 1.59
C ARG A 452 -4.84 9.41 2.74
N GLY A 453 -5.42 10.55 3.16
CA GLY A 453 -5.09 11.19 4.44
C GLY A 453 -5.28 10.28 5.64
N GLY A 454 -6.17 9.28 5.51
CA GLY A 454 -6.48 8.28 6.53
C GLY A 454 -7.83 8.58 7.18
N SER A 455 -8.94 8.21 6.52
CA SER A 455 -10.29 8.48 7.06
C SER A 455 -10.46 8.00 8.50
N ALA A 456 -9.94 6.80 8.81
CA ALA A 456 -9.97 6.26 10.16
C ALA A 456 -9.09 7.06 11.15
N THR A 457 -7.93 7.58 10.71
CA THR A 457 -7.11 8.50 11.51
C THR A 457 -7.89 9.76 11.85
N THR A 458 -8.54 10.40 10.86
CA THR A 458 -9.39 11.58 11.08
C THR A 458 -10.56 11.26 12.02
N GLU A 459 -11.26 10.16 11.80
CA GLU A 459 -12.41 9.75 12.64
C GLU A 459 -11.98 9.51 14.09
N ASN A 460 -10.91 8.74 14.31
CA ASN A 460 -10.41 8.46 15.65
C ASN A 460 -9.88 9.73 16.33
N GLY A 461 -9.22 10.62 15.58
CA GLY A 461 -8.69 11.88 16.09
C GLY A 461 -9.78 12.88 16.47
N VAL A 462 -10.79 13.07 15.62
CA VAL A 462 -11.97 13.88 15.97
C VAL A 462 -12.70 13.27 17.16
N GLY A 463 -12.84 11.95 17.21
CA GLY A 463 -13.42 11.24 18.35
C GLY A 463 -12.65 11.48 19.65
N LEU A 464 -11.31 11.44 19.61
CA LEU A 464 -10.43 11.76 20.74
C LEU A 464 -10.64 13.20 21.21
N LEU A 465 -10.53 14.18 20.32
CA LEU A 465 -10.68 15.60 20.66
C LEU A 465 -12.07 15.89 21.23
N LYS A 466 -13.12 15.30 20.64
CA LYS A 466 -14.49 15.40 21.14
C LYS A 466 -14.64 14.80 22.55
N ARG A 467 -14.05 13.63 22.81
CA ARG A 467 -14.08 12.97 24.13
C ARG A 467 -13.40 13.83 25.21
N LEU A 468 -12.31 14.49 24.84
CA LEU A 468 -11.57 15.42 25.70
C LEU A 468 -12.24 16.82 25.79
N ASN A 469 -13.38 17.03 25.14
CA ASN A 469 -14.11 18.31 25.06
C ASN A 469 -13.29 19.47 24.47
N ILE A 470 -12.46 19.21 23.46
CA ILE A 470 -11.62 20.23 22.78
C ILE A 470 -12.41 20.86 21.62
N GLN A 471 -12.60 22.18 21.64
CA GLN A 471 -13.50 22.89 20.71
C GLN A 471 -13.04 22.87 19.24
N GLU A 472 -11.73 22.88 19.00
CA GLU A 472 -11.11 22.90 17.66
C GLU A 472 -11.40 21.61 16.87
N ALA A 473 -11.94 20.58 17.51
CA ALA A 473 -12.37 19.34 16.86
C ALA A 473 -13.36 19.60 15.70
N VAL A 474 -14.25 20.59 15.85
CA VAL A 474 -15.23 20.95 14.81
C VAL A 474 -14.51 21.56 13.60
N GLU A 475 -13.60 22.50 13.84
CA GLU A 475 -12.79 23.13 12.81
C GLU A 475 -11.93 22.11 12.04
N ILE A 476 -11.22 21.25 12.78
CA ILE A 476 -10.36 20.21 12.20
C ILE A 476 -11.17 19.24 11.34
N LEU A 477 -12.39 18.89 11.76
CA LEU A 477 -13.28 18.04 10.97
C LEU A 477 -13.69 18.73 9.65
N ILE A 478 -14.01 20.03 9.69
CA ILE A 478 -14.34 20.83 8.50
C ILE A 478 -13.14 20.87 7.54
N ASP A 479 -11.94 21.16 8.04
CA ASP A 479 -10.71 21.21 7.24
C ASP A 479 -10.36 19.86 6.60
N SER A 480 -10.84 18.76 7.18
CA SER A 480 -10.57 17.44 6.65
C SER A 480 -11.32 17.15 5.35
N PHE A 481 -12.47 17.79 5.06
CA PHE A 481 -13.37 17.44 3.94
C PHE A 481 -12.70 17.23 2.58
N PRO A 482 -11.73 18.06 2.13
CA PRO A 482 -10.98 17.85 0.88
C PRO A 482 -10.28 16.49 0.77
N THR A 483 -10.04 15.82 1.90
CA THR A 483 -9.35 14.54 1.98
C THR A 483 -10.28 13.31 1.97
N ALA A 484 -11.62 13.49 1.98
CA ALA A 484 -12.60 12.40 1.86
C ALA A 484 -12.96 12.22 0.39
N THR A 485 -12.29 11.26 -0.23
CA THR A 485 -12.42 10.99 -1.66
C THR A 485 -13.54 9.99 -1.96
N ARG A 486 -14.16 9.39 -0.95
CA ARG A 486 -15.27 8.42 -1.09
C ARG A 486 -16.51 8.84 -0.32
N GLY A 487 -17.68 8.43 -0.81
CA GLY A 487 -18.94 8.73 -0.13
C GLY A 487 -19.05 8.20 1.29
N LYS A 488 -18.59 6.98 1.57
CA LYS A 488 -18.57 6.45 2.95
C LYS A 488 -17.70 7.27 3.90
N GLU A 489 -16.65 7.93 3.41
CA GLU A 489 -15.81 8.81 4.23
C GLU A 489 -16.53 10.15 4.47
N ARG A 490 -17.14 10.70 3.42
CA ARG A 490 -17.95 11.93 3.51
C ARG A 490 -19.13 11.77 4.46
N ALA A 491 -19.90 10.69 4.31
CA ALA A 491 -21.03 10.35 5.18
C ALA A 491 -20.61 10.24 6.65
N ARG A 492 -19.46 9.60 6.93
CA ARG A 492 -18.93 9.53 8.31
C ARG A 492 -18.53 10.89 8.86
N ARG A 493 -18.00 11.80 8.03
CA ARG A 493 -17.69 13.18 8.46
C ARG A 493 -18.93 14.01 8.73
N ILE A 494 -19.96 13.85 7.90
CA ILE A 494 -21.28 14.46 8.12
C ILE A 494 -21.84 13.98 9.46
N ALA A 495 -21.90 12.67 9.68
CA ALA A 495 -22.38 12.09 10.94
C ALA A 495 -21.56 12.55 12.16
N LEU A 496 -20.24 12.65 12.03
CA LEU A 496 -19.39 13.20 13.09
C LEU A 496 -19.71 14.67 13.35
N LEU A 497 -19.97 15.48 12.32
CA LEU A 497 -20.28 16.90 12.48
C LEU A 497 -21.65 17.09 13.15
N GLU A 498 -22.66 16.33 12.74
CA GLU A 498 -23.99 16.29 13.38
C GLU A 498 -23.88 15.96 14.87
N SER A 499 -22.97 15.05 15.22
CA SER A 499 -22.78 14.61 16.60
C SER A 499 -22.27 15.71 17.55
N PHE A 500 -21.80 16.85 17.03
CA PHE A 500 -21.45 18.04 17.85
C PHE A 500 -22.67 18.90 18.20
N GLY A 501 -23.81 18.73 17.52
CA GLY A 501 -25.06 19.44 17.80
C GLY A 501 -24.86 20.96 17.85
N ALA A 502 -25.34 21.59 18.95
CA ALA A 502 -25.26 23.04 19.10
C ALA A 502 -23.82 23.60 19.12
N ASN A 503 -22.82 22.79 19.48
CA ASN A 503 -21.41 23.22 19.47
C ASN A 503 -20.89 23.47 18.05
N ALA A 504 -21.54 22.93 17.01
CA ALA A 504 -21.16 23.18 15.62
C ALA A 504 -21.77 24.46 15.03
N LYS A 505 -22.79 25.07 15.66
CA LYS A 505 -23.48 26.27 15.14
C LYS A 505 -22.54 27.44 14.80
N PRO A 506 -21.55 27.80 15.66
CA PRO A 506 -20.64 28.90 15.35
C PRO A 506 -19.81 28.68 14.08
N TYR A 507 -19.65 27.42 13.66
CA TYR A 507 -18.81 27.03 12.53
C TYR A 507 -19.59 26.91 11.20
N LEU A 508 -20.90 27.16 11.20
CA LEU A 508 -21.76 27.08 10.01
C LEU A 508 -21.26 27.95 8.83
N PRO A 509 -20.82 29.21 9.03
CA PRO A 509 -20.28 30.00 7.91
C PRO A 509 -19.05 29.34 7.27
N ARG A 510 -18.15 28.78 8.09
CA ARG A 510 -16.95 28.09 7.61
C ARG A 510 -17.29 26.78 6.91
N LEU A 511 -18.26 26.02 7.43
CA LEU A 511 -18.76 24.80 6.79
C LEU A 511 -19.33 25.11 5.40
N LYS A 512 -20.17 26.14 5.28
CA LYS A 512 -20.74 26.59 3.99
C LYS A 512 -19.62 26.94 3.01
N ALA A 513 -18.64 27.74 3.43
CA ALA A 513 -17.49 28.10 2.60
C ALA A 513 -16.64 26.88 2.17
N ALA A 514 -16.38 25.94 3.08
CA ALA A 514 -15.59 24.74 2.78
C ALA A 514 -16.29 23.79 1.79
N LEU A 515 -17.62 23.83 1.72
CA LEU A 515 -18.45 22.97 0.88
C LEU A 515 -19.10 23.70 -0.30
N GLU A 516 -18.70 24.95 -0.57
CA GLU A 516 -19.30 25.83 -1.57
C GLU A 516 -19.43 25.17 -2.96
N LYS A 517 -18.37 24.48 -3.41
CA LYS A 517 -18.36 23.75 -4.69
C LYS A 517 -19.45 22.68 -4.78
N TYR A 518 -19.85 22.09 -3.65
CA TYR A 518 -20.88 21.06 -3.60
C TYR A 518 -22.28 21.63 -3.38
N LEU A 519 -22.38 22.81 -2.76
CA LEU A 519 -23.63 23.57 -2.63
C LEU A 519 -24.05 24.21 -3.97
N ASN A 520 -23.06 24.57 -4.79
CA ASN A 520 -23.23 25.18 -6.11
C ASN A 520 -22.45 24.38 -7.18
N PRO A 521 -22.87 23.14 -7.49
CA PRO A 521 -22.17 22.30 -8.46
C PRO A 521 -22.34 22.84 -9.88
N ASP A 522 -21.28 22.74 -10.69
CA ASP A 522 -21.35 22.96 -12.13
C ASP A 522 -22.19 21.83 -12.79
N PRO A 523 -23.23 22.16 -13.60
CA PRO A 523 -24.10 21.17 -14.25
C PRO A 523 -23.36 20.10 -15.07
N GLU A 524 -22.21 20.43 -15.67
CA GLU A 524 -21.40 19.46 -16.43
C GLU A 524 -20.58 18.53 -15.52
N THR A 525 -20.26 18.97 -14.30
CA THR A 525 -19.56 18.16 -13.31
C THR A 525 -20.44 17.04 -12.75
N GLU A 526 -21.76 17.27 -12.60
CA GLU A 526 -22.72 16.23 -12.18
C GLU A 526 -22.80 15.07 -13.20
N LYS A 527 -22.77 15.36 -14.50
CA LYS A 527 -22.77 14.33 -15.56
C LYS A 527 -21.50 13.47 -15.56
N SER A 528 -20.35 14.04 -15.17
CA SER A 528 -19.04 13.39 -15.17
C SER A 528 -18.73 12.55 -13.91
N ALA A 529 -19.59 12.60 -12.87
CA ALA A 529 -19.37 11.92 -11.59
C ALA A 529 -19.41 10.37 -11.65
N GLY A 530 -19.59 9.80 -12.85
CA GLY A 530 -19.83 8.39 -13.14
C GLY A 530 -18.74 7.37 -12.75
N PHE A 531 -17.70 7.75 -12.00
CA PHE A 531 -16.65 6.81 -11.57
C PHE A 531 -16.51 6.62 -10.05
N THR A 532 -17.28 7.30 -9.20
CA THR A 532 -17.27 7.02 -7.75
C THR A 532 -18.66 6.66 -7.25
N LYS A 533 -18.96 5.34 -7.21
CA LYS A 533 -20.27 4.75 -6.86
C LYS A 533 -20.75 4.91 -5.41
N ASP A 534 -20.08 5.70 -4.57
CA ASP A 534 -20.44 5.81 -3.16
C ASP A 534 -20.69 7.27 -2.81
N VAL A 535 -21.92 7.58 -2.35
CA VAL A 535 -22.47 8.85 -1.82
C VAL A 535 -21.80 10.14 -2.34
N PRO A 536 -22.31 10.75 -3.42
CA PRO A 536 -21.93 12.11 -3.76
C PRO A 536 -22.34 13.05 -2.60
N LEU A 537 -21.51 14.04 -2.29
CA LEU A 537 -21.90 15.16 -1.41
C LEU A 537 -22.89 16.02 -2.20
N HIS A 538 -24.11 15.53 -2.38
CA HIS A 538 -25.16 16.28 -3.06
C HIS A 538 -25.58 17.46 -2.20
N LYS A 539 -25.97 18.54 -2.88
CA LYS A 539 -26.46 19.77 -2.26
C LYS A 539 -27.46 19.51 -1.12
N HIS A 540 -28.48 18.69 -1.37
CA HIS A 540 -29.54 18.40 -0.38
C HIS A 540 -28.99 17.78 0.93
N ILE A 541 -27.97 16.92 0.87
CA ILE A 541 -27.37 16.30 2.07
C ILE A 541 -26.67 17.37 2.91
N ILE A 542 -25.99 18.32 2.25
CA ILE A 542 -25.27 19.41 2.94
C ILE A 542 -26.28 20.39 3.54
N GLU A 543 -27.34 20.71 2.82
CA GLU A 543 -28.43 21.55 3.32
C GLU A 543 -29.13 20.92 4.53
N GLU A 544 -29.40 19.61 4.49
CA GLU A 544 -29.97 18.85 5.61
C GLU A 544 -29.06 18.87 6.85
N LEU A 545 -27.75 18.67 6.66
CA LEU A 545 -26.74 18.80 7.72
C LEU A 545 -26.76 20.21 8.34
N ILE A 546 -26.76 21.25 7.50
CA ILE A 546 -26.80 22.65 7.96
C ILE A 546 -28.07 22.90 8.77
N GLN A 547 -29.24 22.49 8.26
CA GLN A 547 -30.51 22.66 8.97
C GLN A 547 -30.54 21.89 10.29
N THR A 548 -29.95 20.70 10.34
CA THR A 548 -29.84 19.88 11.56
C THR A 548 -29.02 20.59 12.62
N ILE A 549 -27.88 21.16 12.24
CA ILE A 549 -27.03 21.96 13.14
C ILE A 549 -27.76 23.23 13.59
N GLU A 550 -28.40 23.97 12.67
CA GLU A 550 -29.15 25.21 12.97
C GLU A 550 -30.28 24.96 13.98
N LYS A 551 -31.03 23.86 13.79
CA LYS A 551 -32.17 23.45 14.63
C LYS A 551 -31.76 22.76 15.93
N ALA A 552 -30.49 22.46 16.17
CA ALA A 552 -30.04 21.80 17.41
C ALA A 552 -30.42 22.64 18.65
N LYS A 553 -31.29 22.11 19.50
CA LYS A 553 -31.86 22.84 20.67
C LYS A 553 -31.11 22.62 21.98
N ALA A 554 -30.28 21.58 22.06
CA ALA A 554 -29.51 21.29 23.27
C ALA A 554 -28.55 22.46 23.56
N PRO A 555 -28.40 22.89 24.83
CA PRO A 555 -27.42 23.91 25.17
C PRO A 555 -26.02 23.42 24.80
N PRO A 556 -25.14 24.30 24.27
CA PRO A 556 -23.80 23.88 23.89
C PRO A 556 -23.04 23.42 25.13
N LYS A 557 -22.38 22.26 25.02
CA LYS A 557 -21.52 21.75 26.09
C LYS A 557 -20.31 22.68 26.21
N LYS A 558 -19.93 23.06 27.43
CA LYS A 558 -18.68 23.80 27.68
C LYS A 558 -17.50 22.96 27.17
N MET A 559 -16.80 23.48 26.18
CA MET A 559 -15.57 22.92 25.63
C MET A 559 -14.40 23.78 26.09
N ILE A 560 -13.21 23.18 26.11
CA ILE A 560 -11.95 23.87 26.37
C ILE A 560 -11.23 24.13 25.06
N SER A 561 -10.39 25.15 25.02
CA SER A 561 -9.50 25.38 23.88
C SER A 561 -8.38 24.34 23.82
N LEU A 562 -7.75 24.23 22.64
CA LEU A 562 -6.57 23.38 22.47
C LEU A 562 -5.44 23.83 23.41
N GLU A 563 -5.27 25.13 23.60
CA GLU A 563 -4.28 25.70 24.51
C GLU A 563 -4.56 25.33 25.97
N GLU A 564 -5.82 25.41 26.40
CA GLU A 564 -6.25 24.99 27.74
C GLU A 564 -6.03 23.47 27.95
N ALA A 565 -6.32 22.66 26.93
CA ALA A 565 -6.09 21.22 26.98
C ALA A 565 -4.60 20.87 27.09
N ILE A 566 -3.73 21.58 26.37
CA ILE A 566 -2.27 21.44 26.49
C ILE A 566 -1.79 21.89 27.87
N ALA A 567 -2.33 22.99 28.40
CA ALA A 567 -1.98 23.51 29.72
C ALA A 567 -2.43 22.60 30.87
N ALA A 568 -3.54 21.86 30.70
CA ALA A 568 -4.06 20.94 31.72
C ALA A 568 -3.08 19.82 32.09
N GLY A 569 -2.23 19.40 31.15
CA GLY A 569 -1.23 18.35 31.37
C GLY A 569 0.15 18.81 31.85
N LYS A 570 0.40 20.13 31.86
CA LYS A 570 1.66 20.73 32.32
C LYS A 570 1.62 21.16 33.80
N LYS A 571 0.47 20.96 34.47
CA LYS A 571 0.27 21.14 35.90
C LYS A 571 0.46 19.81 36.60
#